data_AF-A0A1T5NNZ4-F1
#
_entry.id   AF-A0A1T5NNZ4-F1
#
_cell.length_a   1.000
_cell.length_b   1.000
_cell.length_c   1.000
_cell.angle_alpha   90.00
_cell.angle_beta   90.00
_cell.angle_gamma   90.00
#
_symmetry.space_group_name_H-M   'P 1'
#
loop_
_entity.id
_entity.type
_entity.pdbx_description
1 polymer ?
#
loop_
_entity_poly.entity_id
_entity_poly.type
_entity_poly.pdbx_seq_one_letter_code
_entity_poly.pdbx_strand_id
1 'polypeptide(L)'
;MEQVQIGKCVYILNTGKNLYKIGKTQDLHKRLAAYHTHLPVMFRVIRQYAALNMTDLEESLHIVFQHKRVKGEWFELTKDDLIICDNIARNYALQALQKQHRKYTDIAFSDNPLLQVMEANEKYLQDYSRIADDIKLGLNNDEVFELHEGTVNKSIIETVRRLMRYRTPNSEFLGKWLRVVNELSDGVSESTILQKYKGQISRSTIQMIKRILRNQLY
;
A
#
# COMPACT_ATOMS: atom_id res chain seq x y z
N MET A 1 -37.26 -4.33 -7.75
CA MET A 1 -36.38 -3.50 -6.90
C MET A 1 -34.99 -4.13 -6.93
N GLU A 2 -34.04 -3.53 -7.64
CA GLU A 2 -32.62 -3.85 -7.54
C GLU A 2 -31.89 -2.56 -7.21
N GLN A 3 -31.29 -2.48 -6.02
CA GLN A 3 -30.51 -1.32 -5.60
C GLN A 3 -29.23 -1.29 -6.42
N VAL A 4 -29.19 -0.44 -7.46
CA VAL A 4 -28.01 -0.25 -8.30
C VAL A 4 -27.09 0.75 -7.62
N GLN A 5 -25.94 0.27 -7.14
CA GLN A 5 -24.90 1.12 -6.57
C GLN A 5 -24.30 2.02 -7.67
N ILE A 6 -24.44 3.33 -7.48
CA ILE A 6 -23.72 4.35 -8.23
C ILE A 6 -22.27 4.30 -7.76
N GLY A 7 -21.39 3.73 -8.58
CA GLY A 7 -20.00 3.54 -8.19
C GLY A 7 -19.17 2.86 -9.26
N LYS A 8 -17.87 3.15 -9.17
CA LYS A 8 -16.81 2.50 -9.95
C LYS A 8 -16.93 0.97 -9.84
N CYS A 9 -17.32 0.27 -10.92
CA CYS A 9 -17.43 -1.19 -10.99
C CYS A 9 -16.72 -1.86 -12.19
N VAL A 10 -16.13 -3.02 -11.95
CA VAL A 10 -15.67 -3.96 -12.98
C VAL A 10 -16.77 -4.98 -13.23
N TYR A 11 -17.15 -5.20 -14.49
CA TYR A 11 -18.21 -6.13 -14.88
C TYR A 11 -17.69 -7.20 -15.83
N ILE A 12 -18.34 -8.35 -15.80
CA ILE A 12 -18.09 -9.47 -16.71
C ILE A 12 -19.37 -9.75 -17.50
N LEU A 13 -19.30 -9.60 -18.83
CA LEU A 13 -20.37 -9.95 -19.76
C LEU A 13 -20.11 -11.31 -20.37
N ASN A 14 -21.16 -12.06 -20.69
CA ASN A 14 -21.10 -13.28 -21.48
C ASN A 14 -21.99 -13.16 -22.72
N THR A 15 -21.49 -13.61 -23.87
CA THR A 15 -22.21 -13.63 -25.17
C THR A 15 -22.66 -15.04 -25.58
N GLY A 16 -22.77 -15.97 -24.62
CA GLY A 16 -23.38 -17.29 -24.78
C GLY A 16 -22.43 -18.42 -25.21
N LYS A 17 -21.24 -18.12 -25.74
CA LYS A 17 -20.26 -19.10 -26.23
C LYS A 17 -18.98 -19.16 -25.37
N ASN A 18 -19.10 -19.33 -24.05
CA ASN A 18 -17.98 -19.29 -23.10
C ASN A 18 -17.02 -18.09 -23.27
N LEU A 19 -17.51 -17.05 -23.92
CA LEU A 19 -16.75 -15.87 -24.27
C LEU A 19 -17.18 -14.76 -23.32
N TYR A 20 -16.24 -14.36 -22.49
CA TYR A 20 -16.45 -13.40 -21.44
C TYR A 20 -15.72 -12.12 -21.77
N LYS A 21 -16.39 -10.99 -21.61
CA LYS A 21 -15.75 -9.68 -21.69
C LYS A 21 -15.59 -9.13 -20.29
N ILE A 22 -14.36 -8.86 -19.90
CA ILE A 22 -14.06 -8.14 -18.67
C ILE A 22 -13.94 -6.66 -19.04
N GLY A 23 -14.67 -5.80 -18.35
CA GLY A 23 -14.65 -4.38 -18.61
C GLY A 23 -14.89 -3.59 -17.34
N LYS A 24 -14.45 -2.34 -17.32
CA LYS A 24 -14.71 -1.40 -16.23
C LYS A 24 -15.66 -0.30 -16.66
N THR A 25 -16.51 0.16 -15.76
CA THR A 25 -17.39 1.30 -16.01
C THR A 25 -17.64 2.08 -14.73
N GLN A 26 -17.77 3.38 -14.87
CA GLN A 26 -18.24 4.24 -13.79
C GLN A 26 -19.77 4.24 -13.71
N ASP A 27 -20.43 4.04 -14.85
CA ASP A 27 -21.89 4.00 -14.99
C ASP A 27 -22.30 2.74 -15.77
N LEU A 28 -22.75 1.70 -15.06
CA LEU A 28 -23.18 0.45 -15.69
C LEU A 28 -24.40 0.67 -16.59
N HIS A 29 -25.35 1.50 -16.17
CA HIS A 29 -26.59 1.76 -16.92
C HIS A 29 -26.34 2.43 -18.27
N LYS A 30 -25.53 3.51 -18.31
CA LYS A 30 -25.16 4.18 -19.57
C LYS A 30 -24.38 3.24 -20.49
N ARG A 31 -23.52 2.41 -19.92
CA ARG A 31 -22.70 1.47 -20.69
C ARG A 31 -23.53 0.32 -21.28
N LEU A 32 -24.46 -0.24 -20.50
CA LEU A 32 -25.41 -1.26 -20.97
C LEU A 32 -26.34 -0.71 -22.05
N ALA A 33 -26.84 0.52 -21.89
CA ALA A 33 -27.65 1.19 -22.91
C ALA A 33 -26.88 1.38 -24.23
N ALA A 34 -25.62 1.80 -24.17
CA ALA A 34 -24.76 1.89 -25.35
C ALA A 34 -24.50 0.52 -26.00
N TYR A 35 -24.32 -0.54 -25.21
CA TYR A 35 -24.17 -1.90 -25.75
C TYR A 35 -25.42 -2.42 -26.45
N HIS A 36 -26.61 -2.07 -25.95
CA HIS A 36 -27.87 -2.43 -26.59
C HIS A 36 -28.00 -1.84 -28.00
N THR A 37 -27.48 -0.63 -28.21
CA THR A 37 -27.49 0.04 -29.52
C THR A 37 -26.43 -0.50 -30.50
N HIS A 38 -25.28 -0.96 -30.00
CA HIS A 38 -24.14 -1.35 -30.83
C HIS A 38 -23.93 -2.87 -31.01
N LEU A 39 -24.56 -3.72 -30.19
CA LEU A 39 -24.46 -5.18 -30.30
C LEU A 39 -25.85 -5.82 -30.49
N PRO A 40 -26.17 -6.35 -31.69
CA PRO A 40 -27.41 -7.11 -31.93
C PRO A 40 -27.38 -8.53 -31.35
N VAL A 41 -26.49 -8.81 -30.40
CA VAL A 41 -26.28 -10.13 -29.78
C VAL A 41 -26.77 -10.09 -28.35
N MET A 42 -27.55 -11.10 -27.92
CA MET A 42 -27.96 -11.21 -26.51
C MET A 42 -26.74 -11.39 -25.61
N PHE A 43 -26.44 -10.39 -24.78
CA PHE A 43 -25.41 -10.45 -23.75
C PHE A 43 -26.04 -10.51 -22.36
N ARG A 44 -25.42 -11.24 -21.44
CA ARG A 44 -25.82 -11.30 -20.03
C ARG A 44 -24.66 -10.85 -19.15
N VAL A 45 -24.93 -9.96 -18.20
CA VAL A 45 -23.98 -9.62 -17.13
C VAL A 45 -23.95 -10.81 -16.18
N ILE A 46 -22.78 -11.44 -16.01
CA ILE A 46 -22.62 -12.59 -15.11
C ILE A 46 -22.11 -12.15 -13.75
N ARG A 47 -21.22 -11.15 -13.70
CA ARG A 47 -20.67 -10.61 -12.47
C ARG A 47 -20.49 -9.10 -12.55
N GLN A 48 -20.65 -8.45 -11.40
CA GLN A 48 -20.29 -7.06 -11.18
C GLN A 48 -19.54 -6.95 -9.85
N TYR A 49 -18.41 -6.27 -9.87
CA TYR A 49 -17.55 -6.05 -8.72
C TYR A 49 -17.46 -4.54 -8.47
N ALA A 50 -18.03 -4.08 -7.36
CA ALA A 50 -17.84 -2.71 -6.91
C ALA A 50 -16.41 -2.55 -6.38
N ALA A 51 -15.60 -1.69 -7.00
CA ALA A 51 -14.22 -1.47 -6.62
C ALA A 51 -13.83 0.00 -6.80
N LEU A 52 -13.34 0.66 -5.75
CA LEU A 52 -12.81 2.03 -5.86
C LEU A 52 -11.64 2.12 -6.86
N ASN A 53 -10.82 1.06 -6.93
CA ASN A 53 -9.67 0.93 -7.81
C ASN A 53 -9.96 -0.03 -8.98
N MET A 54 -10.94 0.32 -9.82
CA MET A 54 -11.32 -0.50 -10.97
C MET A 54 -10.18 -0.79 -11.95
N THR A 55 -9.28 0.16 -12.14
CA THR A 55 -8.17 0.00 -13.10
C THR A 55 -7.23 -1.10 -12.65
N ASP A 56 -6.81 -1.10 -11.38
CA ASP A 56 -5.93 -2.14 -10.85
C ASP A 56 -6.62 -3.52 -10.85
N LEU A 57 -7.90 -3.58 -10.50
CA LEU A 57 -8.66 -4.84 -10.48
C LEU A 57 -8.82 -5.41 -11.89
N GLU A 58 -9.18 -4.58 -12.87
CA GLU A 58 -9.33 -4.99 -14.27
C GLU A 58 -7.99 -5.42 -14.87
N GLU A 59 -6.93 -4.66 -14.66
CA GLU A 59 -5.59 -5.01 -15.11
C GLU A 59 -5.12 -6.34 -14.51
N SER A 60 -5.36 -6.55 -13.22
CA SER A 60 -5.01 -7.81 -12.55
C SER A 60 -5.78 -8.99 -13.11
N LEU A 61 -7.07 -8.83 -13.37
CA LEU A 61 -7.87 -9.86 -14.05
C LEU A 61 -7.36 -10.11 -15.47
N HIS A 62 -7.00 -9.07 -16.22
CA HIS A 62 -6.43 -9.20 -17.56
C HIS A 62 -5.08 -9.90 -17.57
N ILE A 63 -4.22 -9.67 -16.57
CA ILE A 63 -2.94 -10.36 -16.39
C ILE A 63 -3.19 -11.84 -16.05
N VAL A 64 -4.05 -12.11 -15.06
CA VAL A 64 -4.36 -13.47 -14.63
C VAL A 64 -4.92 -14.30 -15.78
N PHE A 65 -5.85 -13.73 -16.57
CA PHE A 65 -6.46 -14.40 -17.72
C PHE A 65 -5.77 -14.09 -19.06
N GLN A 66 -4.56 -13.54 -19.05
CA GLN A 66 -3.83 -13.21 -20.28
C GLN A 66 -3.66 -14.43 -21.18
N HIS A 67 -3.44 -15.60 -20.57
CA HIS A 67 -3.29 -16.89 -21.26
C HIS A 67 -4.60 -17.42 -21.87
N LYS A 68 -5.76 -16.88 -21.47
CA LYS A 68 -7.11 -17.22 -22.00
C LYS A 68 -7.70 -16.08 -22.84
N ARG A 69 -6.88 -15.10 -23.19
CA ARG A 69 -7.29 -13.91 -23.94
C ARG A 69 -7.45 -14.27 -25.41
N VAL A 70 -8.67 -14.13 -25.93
CA VAL A 70 -8.99 -14.40 -27.34
C VAL A 70 -8.70 -13.18 -28.20
N LYS A 71 -9.31 -12.03 -27.88
CA LYS A 71 -9.14 -10.79 -28.66
C LYS A 71 -9.51 -9.56 -27.85
N GLY A 72 -8.60 -8.60 -27.70
CA GLY A 72 -8.89 -7.36 -26.97
C GLY A 72 -9.27 -7.63 -25.52
N GLU A 73 -10.47 -7.27 -25.09
CA GLU A 73 -10.96 -7.52 -23.71
C GLU A 73 -11.82 -8.79 -23.61
N TRP A 74 -11.73 -9.68 -24.60
CA TRP A 74 -12.48 -10.95 -24.63
C TRP A 74 -11.60 -12.11 -24.19
N PHE A 75 -12.12 -12.90 -23.26
CA PHE A 75 -11.48 -14.04 -22.62
C PHE A 75 -12.36 -15.27 -22.74
N GLU A 76 -11.76 -16.41 -22.99
CA GLU A 76 -12.45 -17.70 -22.93
C GLU A 76 -12.35 -18.22 -21.49
N LEU A 77 -13.40 -18.01 -20.70
CA LEU A 77 -13.43 -18.38 -19.29
C LEU A 77 -14.33 -19.59 -19.07
N THR A 78 -13.90 -20.45 -18.15
CA THR A 78 -14.71 -21.55 -17.62
C THR A 78 -15.42 -21.14 -16.33
N LYS A 79 -16.33 -21.98 -15.82
CA LYS A 79 -17.01 -21.71 -14.55
C LYS A 79 -16.04 -21.60 -13.37
N ASP A 80 -14.95 -22.35 -13.39
CA ASP A 80 -13.89 -22.30 -12.36
C ASP A 80 -13.15 -20.96 -12.39
N ASP A 81 -12.91 -20.42 -13.58
CA ASP A 81 -12.28 -19.09 -13.74
C ASP A 81 -13.13 -17.96 -13.15
N LEU A 82 -14.46 -18.09 -13.18
CA LEU A 82 -15.36 -17.12 -12.53
C LEU A 82 -15.19 -17.12 -11.00
N ILE A 83 -14.91 -18.29 -10.40
CA ILE A 83 -14.63 -18.40 -8.96
C ILE A 83 -13.29 -17.72 -8.64
N ILE A 84 -12.31 -17.85 -9.53
CA ILE A 84 -11.02 -17.13 -9.39
C ILE A 84 -11.24 -15.62 -9.46
N CYS A 85 -12.07 -15.13 -10.39
CA CYS A 85 -12.47 -13.72 -10.44
C CYS A 85 -13.12 -13.25 -9.13
N ASP A 86 -14.07 -14.04 -8.60
CA ASP A 86 -14.76 -13.72 -7.33
C ASP A 86 -13.74 -13.64 -6.17
N ASN A 87 -12.76 -14.55 -6.13
CA ASN A 87 -11.71 -14.55 -5.12
C ASN A 87 -10.74 -13.36 -5.25
N ILE A 88 -10.32 -13.02 -6.47
CA ILE A 88 -9.48 -11.85 -6.73
C ILE A 88 -10.20 -10.57 -6.31
N ALA A 89 -11.47 -10.41 -6.72
CA ALA A 89 -12.27 -9.26 -6.35
C ALA A 89 -12.46 -9.15 -4.83
N ARG A 90 -12.72 -10.28 -4.14
CA ARG A 90 -12.81 -10.32 -2.68
C ARG A 90 -11.49 -9.94 -2.01
N ASN A 91 -10.36 -10.45 -2.50
CA ASN A 91 -9.04 -10.11 -1.97
C ASN A 91 -8.73 -8.62 -2.17
N TYR A 92 -9.06 -8.04 -3.34
CA TYR A 92 -8.93 -6.60 -3.58
C TYR A 92 -9.80 -5.76 -2.64
N ALA A 93 -11.04 -6.19 -2.37
CA ALA A 93 -11.90 -5.54 -1.39
C ALA A 93 -11.33 -5.61 0.03
N LEU A 94 -10.76 -6.76 0.44
CA LEU A 94 -10.09 -6.92 1.73
C LEU A 94 -8.81 -6.07 1.82
N GLN A 95 -8.01 -6.01 0.75
CA GLN A 95 -6.83 -5.14 0.70
C GLN A 95 -7.19 -3.66 0.78
N ALA A 96 -8.33 -3.24 0.21
CA ALA A 96 -8.80 -1.87 0.37
C ALA A 96 -9.18 -1.57 1.83
N LEU A 97 -9.81 -2.52 2.53
CA LEU A 97 -10.10 -2.41 3.97
C LEU A 97 -8.83 -2.40 4.83
N GLN A 98 -7.85 -3.24 4.51
CA GLN A 98 -6.54 -3.24 5.19
C GLN A 98 -5.73 -1.97 4.90
N LYS A 99 -5.77 -1.43 3.67
CA LYS A 99 -5.13 -0.16 3.33
C LYS A 99 -5.80 1.03 4.04
N GLN A 100 -7.11 0.96 4.32
CA GLN A 100 -7.78 1.94 5.18
C GLN A 100 -7.35 1.83 6.65
N HIS A 101 -7.06 0.62 7.16
CA HIS A 101 -6.43 0.44 8.48
C HIS A 101 -4.94 0.85 8.53
N ARG A 102 -4.29 0.96 7.35
CA ARG A 102 -2.99 1.66 7.21
C ARG A 102 -3.16 3.16 6.96
N LYS A 103 -4.32 3.76 7.26
CA LYS A 103 -4.32 5.17 7.64
C LYS A 103 -3.48 5.23 8.91
N TYR A 104 -2.27 5.73 8.74
CA TYR A 104 -1.28 5.93 9.80
C TYR A 104 -1.99 6.26 11.10
N THR A 105 -1.80 5.41 12.11
CA THR A 105 -2.08 5.79 13.48
C THR A 105 -1.43 7.15 13.68
N ASP A 106 -2.23 8.15 14.06
CA ASP A 106 -1.70 9.46 14.38
C ASP A 106 -0.59 9.27 15.41
N ILE A 107 0.56 9.89 15.15
CA ILE A 107 1.69 9.85 16.08
C ILE A 107 1.19 10.62 17.32
N ALA A 108 0.93 9.92 18.42
CA ALA A 108 0.66 10.60 19.69
C ALA A 108 1.98 11.10 20.23
N PHE A 109 2.08 12.42 20.41
CA PHE A 109 3.24 13.04 21.02
C PHE A 109 3.06 13.09 22.54
N SER A 110 4.10 12.74 23.28
CA SER A 110 4.13 12.80 24.74
C SER A 110 4.63 14.17 25.22
N ASP A 111 4.27 14.56 26.44
CA ASP A 111 4.80 15.75 27.12
C ASP A 111 6.34 15.73 27.25
N ASN A 112 6.96 14.54 27.13
CA ASN A 112 8.41 14.39 27.04
C ASN A 112 8.85 13.78 25.68
N PRO A 113 9.07 14.62 24.65
CA PRO A 113 9.48 14.19 23.31
C PRO A 113 10.77 13.37 23.29
N LEU A 114 11.69 13.62 24.23
CA LEU A 114 12.95 12.89 24.31
C LEU A 114 12.72 11.44 24.74
N LEU A 115 11.96 11.24 25.83
CA LEU A 115 11.62 9.91 26.32
C LEU A 115 10.83 9.13 25.28
N GLN A 116 9.87 9.79 24.62
CA GLN A 116 9.04 9.21 23.57
C GLN A 116 9.84 8.72 22.36
N VAL A 117 10.89 9.46 21.96
CA VAL A 117 11.80 9.06 20.89
C VAL A 117 12.68 7.89 21.35
N MET A 118 13.12 7.88 22.61
CA MET A 118 13.94 6.81 23.17
C MET A 118 13.17 5.48 23.20
N GLU A 119 11.95 5.46 23.71
CA GLU A 119 11.09 4.27 23.75
C GLU A 119 10.76 3.76 22.33
N ALA A 120 10.47 4.68 21.41
CA ALA A 120 10.21 4.34 20.00
C ALA A 120 11.43 3.69 19.33
N ASN A 121 12.62 4.24 19.59
CA ASN A 121 13.89 3.72 19.06
C ASN A 121 14.17 2.31 19.59
N GLU A 122 14.01 2.11 20.89
CA GLU A 122 14.26 0.82 21.54
C GLU A 122 13.33 -0.25 20.97
N LYS A 123 12.02 0.03 20.89
CA LYS A 123 11.06 -0.89 20.27
C LYS A 123 11.37 -1.15 18.80
N TYR A 124 11.72 -0.13 18.03
CA TYR A 124 12.11 -0.31 16.62
C TYR A 124 13.31 -1.25 16.48
N LEU A 125 14.32 -1.14 17.35
CA LEU A 125 15.45 -2.07 17.34
C LEU A 125 15.05 -3.48 17.80
N GLN A 126 14.12 -3.61 18.76
CA GLN A 126 13.61 -4.92 19.19
C GLN A 126 12.81 -5.62 18.08
N ASP A 127 11.89 -4.92 17.42
CA ASP A 127 11.06 -5.46 16.33
C ASP A 127 11.92 -5.91 15.14
N TYR A 128 13.03 -5.20 14.89
CA TYR A 128 13.99 -5.54 13.85
C TYR A 128 15.29 -6.15 14.41
N SER A 129 15.21 -6.83 15.56
CA SER A 129 16.36 -7.46 16.23
C SER A 129 17.17 -8.38 15.32
N ARG A 130 16.48 -9.22 14.53
CA ARG A 130 17.13 -10.11 13.54
C ARG A 130 17.96 -9.34 12.52
N ILE A 131 17.40 -8.25 11.99
CA ILE A 131 18.12 -7.36 11.04
C ILE A 131 19.28 -6.66 11.74
N ALA A 132 19.09 -6.27 12.99
CA ALA A 132 20.15 -5.65 13.77
C ALA A 132 21.32 -6.61 13.98
N ASP A 133 21.04 -7.88 14.26
CA ASP A 133 22.04 -8.94 14.38
C ASP A 133 22.75 -9.18 13.04
N ASP A 134 22.02 -9.24 11.93
CA ASP A 134 22.60 -9.40 10.59
C ASP A 134 23.55 -8.23 10.25
N ILE A 135 23.13 -6.99 10.54
CA ILE A 135 23.98 -5.81 10.36
C ILE A 135 25.21 -5.87 11.27
N LYS A 136 25.07 -6.41 12.50
CA LYS A 136 26.17 -6.59 13.45
C LYS A 136 27.19 -7.63 12.97
N LEU A 137 26.73 -8.65 12.24
CA LEU A 137 27.58 -9.64 11.56
C LEU A 137 28.34 -9.05 10.35
N GLY A 138 28.11 -7.79 10.01
CA GLY A 138 28.84 -7.07 8.96
C GLY A 138 28.20 -7.17 7.58
N LEU A 139 27.02 -7.78 7.46
CA LEU A 139 26.28 -7.91 6.21
C LEU A 139 25.93 -6.52 5.64
N ASN A 140 25.96 -6.39 4.31
CA ASN A 140 25.57 -5.19 3.59
C ASN A 140 24.04 -5.11 3.41
N ASN A 141 23.53 -3.94 3.05
CA ASN A 141 22.08 -3.73 2.93
C ASN A 141 21.40 -4.67 1.92
N ASP A 142 22.08 -5.00 0.83
CA ASP A 142 21.58 -5.90 -0.20
C ASP A 142 21.58 -7.36 0.28
N GLU A 143 22.63 -7.77 0.99
CA GLU A 143 22.73 -9.13 1.56
C GLU A 143 21.64 -9.37 2.62
N VAL A 144 21.38 -8.38 3.48
CA VAL A 144 20.27 -8.45 4.43
C VAL A 144 18.92 -8.48 3.71
N PHE A 145 18.77 -7.72 2.62
CA PHE A 145 17.53 -7.73 1.85
C PHE A 145 17.26 -9.10 1.19
N GLU A 146 18.31 -9.73 0.66
CA GLU A 146 18.25 -11.08 0.08
C GLU A 146 17.99 -12.16 1.14
N LEU A 147 18.66 -12.09 2.29
CA LEU A 147 18.46 -13.02 3.43
C LEU A 147 17.02 -13.03 3.96
N HIS A 148 16.33 -11.89 3.89
CA HIS A 148 14.93 -11.76 4.32
C HIS A 148 13.93 -11.87 3.16
N GLU A 149 14.35 -12.36 1.99
CA GLU A 149 13.51 -12.56 0.78
C GLU A 149 12.65 -11.33 0.41
N GLY A 150 13.14 -10.12 0.69
CA GLY A 150 12.40 -8.87 0.44
C GLY A 150 11.18 -8.64 1.33
N THR A 151 10.96 -9.42 2.38
CA THR A 151 9.91 -9.18 3.40
C THR A 151 10.10 -7.83 4.10
N VAL A 152 11.36 -7.37 4.19
CA VAL A 152 11.73 -6.09 4.80
C VAL A 152 12.28 -5.13 3.76
N ASN A 153 11.73 -3.92 3.73
CA ASN A 153 12.13 -2.88 2.78
C ASN A 153 13.57 -2.41 3.06
N LYS A 154 14.38 -2.17 2.00
CA LYS A 154 15.75 -1.64 2.12
C LYS A 154 15.86 -0.37 2.98
N SER A 155 14.84 0.48 2.95
CA SER A 155 14.80 1.69 3.78
C SER A 155 14.69 1.40 5.28
N ILE A 156 14.08 0.27 5.67
CA ILE A 156 14.01 -0.19 7.06
C ILE A 156 15.40 -0.67 7.49
N ILE A 157 16.06 -1.48 6.66
CA ILE A 157 17.43 -1.95 6.89
C ILE A 157 18.39 -0.76 7.06
N GLU A 158 18.26 0.27 6.22
CA GLU A 158 19.04 1.50 6.34
C GLU A 158 18.74 2.27 7.63
N THR A 159 17.48 2.31 8.05
CA THR A 159 17.06 2.94 9.32
C THR A 159 17.69 2.22 10.51
N VAL A 160 17.60 0.88 10.56
CA VAL A 160 18.21 0.04 11.60
C VAL A 160 19.73 0.23 11.61
N ARG A 161 20.39 0.20 10.44
CA ARG A 161 21.84 0.42 10.34
C ARG A 161 22.26 1.78 10.89
N ARG A 162 21.52 2.84 10.56
CA ARG A 162 21.79 4.18 11.10
C ARG A 162 21.59 4.20 12.62
N LEU A 163 20.48 3.65 13.12
CA LEU A 163 20.22 3.56 14.57
C LEU A 163 21.32 2.82 15.32
N MET A 164 21.81 1.70 14.77
CA MET A 164 22.92 0.94 15.33
C MET A 164 24.26 1.68 15.29
N ARG A 165 24.56 2.40 14.20
CA ARG A 165 25.78 3.23 14.09
C ARG A 165 25.79 4.35 15.12
N TYR A 166 24.63 4.94 15.39
CA TYR A 166 24.49 6.02 16.35
C TYR A 166 24.29 5.55 17.79
N ARG A 167 24.50 4.24 18.10
CA ARG A 167 24.34 3.59 19.43
C ARG A 167 24.00 4.65 20.47
N THR A 168 22.72 4.79 20.75
CA THR A 168 22.09 5.75 21.67
C THR A 168 22.84 5.86 23.01
N PRO A 169 23.84 6.75 23.15
CA PRO A 169 23.71 7.81 24.15
C PRO A 169 24.40 9.15 23.79
N ASN A 170 24.72 9.46 22.53
CA ASN A 170 25.11 10.84 22.23
C ASN A 170 23.87 11.72 22.03
N SER A 171 23.52 12.39 23.13
CA SER A 171 22.61 13.53 23.29
C SER A 171 22.66 14.54 22.13
N GLU A 172 23.77 14.63 21.38
CA GLU A 172 23.89 15.49 20.20
C GLU A 172 22.98 15.09 19.03
N PHE A 173 22.80 13.80 18.74
CA PHE A 173 21.94 13.39 17.63
C PHE A 173 20.48 13.62 18.02
N LEU A 174 20.05 13.09 19.18
CA LEU A 174 18.70 13.27 19.69
C LEU A 174 18.34 14.74 19.94
N GLY A 175 19.28 15.55 20.43
CA GLY A 175 19.12 16.99 20.62
C GLY A 175 18.94 17.77 19.30
N LYS A 176 19.60 17.34 18.22
CA LYS A 176 19.40 17.92 16.86
C LYS A 176 18.00 17.62 16.32
N TRP A 177 17.42 16.50 16.70
CA TRP A 177 16.09 16.09 16.23
C TRP A 177 14.95 16.51 17.13
N LEU A 178 15.21 16.85 18.40
CA LEU A 178 14.20 17.34 19.34
C LEU A 178 13.40 18.51 18.74
N ARG A 179 14.10 19.44 18.06
CA ARG A 179 13.45 20.56 17.36
C ARG A 179 12.51 20.11 16.25
N VAL A 180 12.89 19.09 15.49
CA VAL A 180 12.06 18.51 14.42
C VAL A 180 10.89 17.73 14.99
N VAL A 181 11.10 16.97 16.07
CA VAL A 181 10.03 16.22 16.74
C VAL A 181 8.99 17.16 17.34
N ASN A 182 9.43 18.26 17.98
CA ASN A 182 8.54 19.30 18.49
C ASN A 182 7.77 19.98 17.35
N GLU A 183 8.44 20.38 16.26
CA GLU A 183 7.74 20.97 15.10
C GLU A 183 6.76 19.98 14.44
N LEU A 184 7.09 18.70 14.39
CA LEU A 184 6.16 17.66 13.94
C LEU A 184 4.98 17.46 14.90
N SER A 185 5.20 17.60 16.21
CA SER A 185 4.17 17.58 17.27
C SER A 185 3.23 18.76 17.16
N ASP A 186 3.77 19.94 16.83
CA ASP A 186 3.01 21.18 16.62
C ASP A 186 2.20 21.17 15.30
N GLY A 187 2.22 20.04 14.56
CA GLY A 187 1.46 19.86 13.32
C GLY A 187 2.10 20.53 12.09
N VAL A 188 3.37 20.94 12.18
CA VAL A 188 4.07 21.58 11.06
C VAL A 188 4.31 20.59 9.93
N SER A 189 4.00 21.00 8.70
CA SER A 189 4.14 20.16 7.51
C SER A 189 5.61 19.81 7.20
N GLU A 190 5.86 18.63 6.63
CA GLU A 190 7.21 18.19 6.23
C GLU A 190 7.90 19.20 5.30
N SER A 191 7.14 19.81 4.39
CA SER A 191 7.62 20.83 3.46
C SER A 191 8.14 22.08 4.18
N THR A 192 7.45 22.51 5.23
CA THR A 192 7.81 23.69 6.02
C THR A 192 9.08 23.44 6.82
N ILE A 193 9.20 22.28 7.45
CA ILE A 193 10.40 21.87 8.20
C ILE A 193 11.60 21.76 7.24
N LEU A 194 11.40 21.16 6.05
CA LEU A 194 12.47 21.00 5.07
C LEU A 194 12.93 22.33 4.48
N GLN A 195 12.02 23.30 4.31
CA GLN A 195 12.39 24.67 3.93
C GLN A 195 13.12 25.41 5.05
N LYS A 196 12.68 25.24 6.31
CA LYS A 196 13.27 25.90 7.48
C LYS A 196 14.69 25.42 7.79
N TYR A 197 14.95 24.12 7.62
CA TYR A 197 16.25 23.49 7.86
C TYR A 197 16.98 23.12 6.56
N LYS A 198 16.72 23.85 5.48
CA LYS A 198 17.28 23.58 4.15
C LYS A 198 18.81 23.53 4.20
N GLY A 199 19.38 22.36 3.92
CA GLY A 199 20.83 22.11 3.96
C GLY A 199 21.34 21.46 5.26
N GLN A 200 20.57 21.48 6.35
CA GLN A 200 20.91 20.80 7.61
C GLN A 200 20.21 19.44 7.75
N ILE A 201 19.01 19.30 7.16
CA ILE A 201 18.19 18.10 7.30
C ILE A 201 17.69 17.65 5.92
N SER A 202 17.84 16.36 5.62
CA SER A 202 17.35 15.78 4.37
C SER A 202 15.94 15.21 4.55
N ARG A 203 15.20 15.11 3.44
CA ARG A 203 13.87 14.46 3.42
C ARG A 203 13.91 13.03 3.97
N SER A 204 14.97 12.28 3.63
CA SER A 204 15.17 10.92 4.12
C SER A 204 15.22 10.85 5.63
N THR A 205 15.80 11.88 6.25
CA THR A 205 15.99 11.95 7.69
C THR A 205 14.67 12.28 8.41
N ILE A 206 13.84 13.18 7.86
CA ILE A 206 12.49 13.45 8.40
C ILE A 206 11.61 12.18 8.31
N GLN A 207 11.67 11.47 7.19
CA GLN A 207 10.93 10.23 6.99
C GLN A 207 11.37 9.12 7.96
N MET A 208 12.67 9.05 8.25
CA MET A 208 13.23 8.14 9.24
C MET A 208 12.65 8.41 10.64
N ILE A 209 12.61 9.68 11.08
CA ILE A 209 12.01 10.04 12.38
C ILE A 209 10.54 9.63 12.42
N LYS A 210 9.76 9.97 11.39
CA LYS A 210 8.34 9.61 11.35
C LYS A 210 8.14 8.10 11.44
N ARG A 211 9.02 7.31 10.81
CA ARG A 211 8.96 5.86 10.86
C ARG A 211 9.27 5.31 12.25
N ILE A 212 10.24 5.89 12.94
CA ILE A 212 10.58 5.55 14.32
C ILE A 212 9.40 5.89 15.24
N LEU A 213 8.93 7.15 15.21
CA LEU A 213 7.82 7.61 16.05
C LEU A 213 6.53 6.80 15.82
N ARG A 214 6.30 6.30 14.60
CA ARG A 214 5.15 5.42 14.32
C ARG A 214 5.23 4.05 14.97
N ASN A 215 6.42 3.60 15.35
CA ASN A 215 6.61 2.30 15.97
C ASN A 215 6.52 2.34 17.50
N GLN A 216 5.92 3.40 18.05
CA GLN A 216 5.71 3.56 19.49
C GLN A 216 4.79 2.48 20.06
N LEU A 217 4.94 2.23 21.37
CA LEU A 217 3.97 1.47 22.15
C LEU A 217 2.72 2.34 22.28
N TYR A 218 1.58 1.81 21.84
CA TYR A 218 0.36 1.94 22.61
C TYR A 218 0.21 0.64 23.39
#